data_AF-A0A5C6KRA6-F1
#
_entry.id   AF-A0A5C6KRA6-F1
#
_cell.length_a   1.000
_cell.length_b   1.000
_cell.length_c   1.000
_cell.angle_alpha   90.00
_cell.angle_beta   90.00
_cell.angle_gamma   90.00
#
_symmetry.space_group_name_H-M   'P 1'
#
loop_
_entity.id
_entity.type
_entity.pdbx_description
1 polymer ?
#
loop_
_entity_poly.entity_id
_entity_poly.type
_entity_poly.pdbx_seq_one_letter_code
_entity_poly.pdbx_strand_id
1 'polypeptide(L)'
;MSNIKQIKQVSIKDNKLKATIEVYDERTADSYQTSYQNECPIHEEFTLAMANLNFHVEKICGTCFPGLRAEGFYRQPSGDSELLTIYAVNRADDNTCPVNLAARLHLGRDEYAWIDRLLEDLSLCEREALLYITQGKRLGMERFVEIGNTSDEPLNTAA
;
A
#
# COMPACT_ATOMS: atom_id res chain seq x y z
N MET A 1 -16.33 12.85 -1.27
CA MET A 1 -14.99 12.23 -1.33
C MET A 1 -14.79 11.48 -0.03
N SER A 2 -14.39 10.21 -0.05
CA SER A 2 -14.18 9.44 1.19
C SER A 2 -13.00 10.03 1.97
N ASN A 3 -13.24 10.55 3.17
CA ASN A 3 -12.20 11.04 4.06
C ASN A 3 -11.49 9.85 4.72
N ILE A 4 -10.58 9.22 3.97
CA ILE A 4 -9.72 8.16 4.51
C ILE A 4 -8.79 8.83 5.54
N LYS A 5 -8.92 8.43 6.81
CA LYS A 5 -8.07 8.92 7.89
C LYS A 5 -6.73 8.19 7.93
N GLN A 6 -6.76 6.88 7.83
CA GLN A 6 -5.56 6.06 7.97
C GLN A 6 -5.72 4.71 7.25
N ILE A 7 -4.62 4.21 6.68
CA ILE A 7 -4.51 2.81 6.28
C ILE A 7 -3.99 2.00 7.48
N LYS A 8 -4.80 1.06 7.97
CA LYS A 8 -4.41 0.16 9.07
C LYS A 8 -3.68 -1.07 8.55
N GLN A 9 -4.10 -1.57 7.39
CA GLN A 9 -3.53 -2.78 6.81
C GLN A 9 -3.37 -2.63 5.30
N VAL A 10 -2.25 -3.11 4.79
CA VAL A 10 -2.03 -3.41 3.37
C VAL A 10 -1.59 -4.86 3.26
N SER A 11 -2.19 -5.61 2.35
CA SER A 11 -1.79 -6.97 2.02
C SER A 11 -1.86 -7.18 0.53
N ILE A 12 -0.80 -7.76 -0.03
CA ILE A 12 -0.67 -8.19 -1.41
C ILE A 12 -0.52 -9.70 -1.38
N LYS A 13 -1.53 -10.41 -1.87
CA LYS A 13 -1.50 -11.86 -2.00
C LYS A 13 -2.02 -12.26 -3.36
N ASP A 14 -1.33 -13.20 -4.01
CA ASP A 14 -1.66 -13.65 -5.37
C ASP A 14 -1.80 -12.48 -6.36
N ASN A 15 -0.91 -11.49 -6.21
CA ASN A 15 -0.89 -10.24 -6.98
C ASN A 15 -2.13 -9.34 -6.80
N LYS A 16 -2.94 -9.58 -5.76
CA LYS A 16 -4.16 -8.82 -5.47
C LYS A 16 -4.01 -8.03 -4.18
N LEU A 17 -4.50 -6.79 -4.22
CA LEU A 17 -4.50 -5.90 -3.06
C LEU A 17 -5.72 -6.14 -2.19
N LYS A 18 -5.49 -6.28 -0.89
CA LYS A 18 -6.47 -6.10 0.17
C LYS A 18 -5.95 -5.05 1.16
N ALA A 19 -6.78 -4.07 1.49
CA ALA A 19 -6.44 -3.03 2.45
C ALA A 19 -7.57 -2.85 3.46
N THR A 20 -7.22 -2.54 4.71
CA THR A 20 -8.18 -2.11 5.72
C THR A 20 -7.89 -0.67 6.06
N ILE A 21 -8.92 0.16 5.97
CA ILE A 21 -8.84 1.61 6.10
C ILE A 21 -9.81 2.09 7.17
N GLU A 22 -9.38 3.11 7.90
CA GLU A 22 -10.21 3.87 8.81
C GLU A 22 -10.74 5.09 8.07
N VAL A 23 -12.06 5.24 8.03
CA VAL A 23 -12.76 6.29 7.31
C VAL A 23 -13.52 7.14 8.33
N TYR A 24 -13.52 8.45 8.12
CA TYR A 24 -14.33 9.37 8.89
C TYR A 24 -15.64 9.68 8.16
N ASP A 25 -16.77 9.43 8.83
CA ASP A 25 -18.08 9.87 8.38
C ASP A 25 -18.40 11.22 9.01
N GLU A 26 -18.32 12.29 8.22
CA GLU A 26 -18.66 13.65 8.65
C GLU A 26 -20.12 13.77 9.10
N ARG A 27 -21.03 12.95 8.54
CA ARG A 27 -22.46 13.03 8.84
C ARG A 27 -22.78 12.55 10.25
N THR A 28 -22.06 11.54 10.73
CA THR A 28 -22.22 11.00 12.09
C THR A 28 -21.16 11.49 13.06
N ALA A 29 -20.18 12.27 12.57
CA ALA A 29 -18.99 12.69 13.29
C ALA A 29 -18.23 11.53 13.95
N ASP A 30 -18.22 10.37 13.28
CA ASP A 30 -17.66 9.12 13.80
C ASP A 30 -16.69 8.46 12.80
N SER A 31 -15.86 7.55 13.29
CA SER A 31 -14.91 6.79 12.47
C SER A 31 -15.25 5.31 12.47
N TYR A 32 -15.20 4.72 11.27
CA TYR A 32 -15.43 3.29 11.09
C TYR A 32 -14.32 2.66 10.25
N GLN A 33 -14.13 1.37 10.43
CA GLN A 33 -13.19 0.59 9.61
C GLN A 33 -13.93 -0.09 8.47
N THR A 34 -13.34 -0.04 7.28
CA THR A 34 -13.82 -0.78 6.12
C THR A 34 -12.66 -1.45 5.40
N SER A 35 -12.98 -2.47 4.60
CA SER A 35 -11.99 -3.21 3.83
C SER A 35 -12.19 -2.96 2.35
N TYR A 36 -11.09 -2.67 1.67
CA TYR A 36 -11.02 -2.61 0.22
C TYR A 36 -10.34 -3.87 -0.31
N GLN A 37 -10.87 -4.43 -1.39
CA GLN A 37 -10.27 -5.54 -2.10
C GLN A 37 -10.28 -5.24 -3.59
N ASN A 38 -9.13 -5.39 -4.23
CA ASN A 38 -9.00 -5.31 -5.67
C ASN A 38 -8.85 -6.71 -6.25
N GLU A 39 -9.67 -7.05 -7.24
CA GLU A 39 -9.57 -8.32 -7.93
C GLU A 39 -8.53 -8.31 -9.05
N CYS A 40 -8.17 -7.12 -9.55
CA CYS A 40 -7.17 -6.98 -10.59
C CYS A 40 -5.75 -7.05 -10.03
N PRO A 41 -4.78 -7.50 -10.85
CA PRO A 41 -3.36 -7.44 -10.53
C PRO A 41 -2.89 -6.06 -10.07
N ILE A 42 -2.00 -6.02 -9.09
CA ILE A 42 -1.28 -4.80 -8.72
C ILE A 42 -0.24 -4.42 -9.78
N HIS A 43 0.14 -3.15 -9.80
CA HIS A 43 1.11 -2.55 -10.68
C HIS A 43 2.51 -2.78 -10.12
N GLU A 44 3.51 -2.79 -11.01
CA GLU A 44 4.90 -3.04 -10.62
C GLU A 44 5.40 -2.03 -9.59
N GLU A 45 4.98 -0.77 -9.69
CA GLU A 45 5.32 0.28 -8.71
C GLU A 45 4.93 -0.08 -7.29
N PHE A 46 3.79 -0.75 -7.09
CA PHE A 46 3.37 -1.18 -5.77
C PHE A 46 4.20 -2.39 -5.29
N THR A 47 4.54 -3.30 -6.20
CA THR A 47 5.46 -4.40 -5.90
C THR A 47 6.84 -3.87 -5.46
N LEU A 48 7.35 -2.83 -6.14
CA LEU A 48 8.62 -2.19 -5.82
C LEU A 48 8.56 -1.47 -4.46
N ALA A 49 7.50 -0.72 -4.19
CA ALA A 49 7.29 -0.08 -2.89
C ALA A 49 7.26 -1.11 -1.74
N MET A 50 6.53 -2.22 -1.94
CA MET A 50 6.47 -3.31 -0.95
C MET A 50 7.83 -3.99 -0.76
N ALA A 51 8.63 -4.14 -1.82
CA ALA A 51 9.96 -4.74 -1.76
C ALA A 51 10.94 -3.95 -0.88
N ASN A 52 10.75 -2.64 -0.72
CA ASN A 52 11.56 -1.84 0.21
C ASN A 52 11.42 -2.33 1.67
N LEU A 53 10.26 -2.87 2.04
CA LEU A 53 10.02 -3.40 3.38
C LEU A 53 10.85 -4.67 3.70
N ASN A 54 11.38 -5.36 2.68
CA ASN A 54 12.29 -6.49 2.88
C ASN A 54 13.51 -6.09 3.73
N PHE A 55 14.08 -4.92 3.45
CA PHE A 55 15.21 -4.38 4.21
C PHE A 55 14.86 -4.31 5.69
N HIS A 56 13.66 -3.80 6.02
CA HIS A 56 13.22 -3.66 7.39
C HIS A 56 12.99 -5.00 8.08
N VAL A 57 12.41 -5.97 7.38
CA VAL A 57 12.24 -7.34 7.91
C VAL A 57 13.59 -7.97 8.27
N GLU A 58 14.59 -7.87 7.39
CA GLU A 58 15.93 -8.40 7.67
C GLU A 58 16.60 -7.70 8.86
N LYS A 59 16.45 -6.37 8.94
CA LYS A 59 17.00 -5.58 10.05
C LYS A 59 16.33 -5.88 11.39
N ILE A 60 15.02 -6.06 11.41
CA ILE A 60 14.28 -6.42 12.63
C ILE A 60 14.62 -7.84 13.08
N CYS A 61 14.72 -8.79 12.13
CA CYS A 61 15.06 -10.18 12.43
C CYS A 61 16.56 -10.39 12.71
N GLY A 62 17.42 -9.42 12.41
CA GLY A 62 18.87 -9.51 12.59
C GLY A 62 19.55 -10.50 11.64
N THR A 63 18.91 -10.88 10.54
CA THR A 63 19.44 -11.85 9.56
C THR A 63 18.97 -11.51 8.15
N CYS A 64 19.78 -11.91 7.16
CA CYS A 64 19.40 -11.82 5.76
C CYS A 64 18.67 -13.08 5.31
N PHE A 65 17.70 -12.91 4.40
CA PHE A 65 16.87 -14.00 3.89
C PHE A 65 16.92 -14.00 2.36
N PRO A 66 17.60 -14.96 1.72
CA PRO A 66 17.59 -15.07 0.27
C PRO A 66 16.15 -15.36 -0.20
N GLY A 67 15.64 -14.58 -1.16
CA GLY A 67 14.28 -14.78 -1.69
C GLY A 67 13.16 -14.24 -0.80
N LEU A 68 13.46 -13.35 0.16
CA LEU A 68 12.45 -12.68 0.96
C LEU A 68 11.55 -11.77 0.12
N ARG A 69 10.25 -11.84 0.37
CA ARG A 69 9.24 -10.95 -0.23
C ARG A 69 8.24 -10.52 0.82
N ALA A 70 8.18 -9.22 1.10
CA ALA A 70 7.14 -8.62 1.90
C ALA A 70 5.80 -8.75 1.15
N GLU A 71 4.78 -9.20 1.87
CA GLU A 71 3.41 -9.40 1.36
C GLU A 71 2.44 -8.43 2.02
N GLY A 72 2.88 -7.60 2.97
CA GLY A 72 2.04 -6.57 3.56
C GLY A 72 2.49 -6.12 4.94
N PHE A 73 1.73 -5.20 5.51
CA PHE A 73 1.91 -4.74 6.87
C PHE A 73 0.58 -4.45 7.54
N TYR A 74 0.59 -4.46 8.87
CA TYR A 74 -0.52 -4.13 9.73
C TYR A 74 -0.05 -3.24 10.88
N ARG A 75 -0.81 -2.16 11.13
CA ARG A 75 -0.59 -1.22 12.23
C ARG A 75 -1.69 -1.38 13.26
N GLN A 76 -1.29 -1.62 14.50
CA GLN A 76 -2.19 -1.76 15.63
C GLN A 76 -1.83 -0.74 16.72
N PRO A 77 -2.80 0.05 17.20
CA PRO A 77 -2.60 0.86 18.40
C PRO A 77 -2.22 -0.05 19.59
N SER A 78 -1.22 0.37 20.37
CA SER A 78 -0.70 -0.37 21.51
C SER A 78 -0.35 0.60 22.64
N GLY A 79 -1.37 1.02 23.40
CA GLY A 79 -1.23 2.06 24.43
C GLY A 79 -0.76 3.38 23.81
N ASP A 80 0.36 3.90 24.30
CA ASP A 80 1.00 5.13 23.80
C ASP A 80 1.93 4.89 22.58
N SER A 81 1.95 3.66 22.05
CA SER A 81 2.79 3.25 20.92
C SER A 81 1.96 2.62 19.81
N GLU A 82 2.55 2.41 18.64
CA GLU A 82 1.93 1.66 17.55
C GLU A 82 2.74 0.40 17.26
N LEU A 83 2.10 -0.77 17.30
CA LEU A 83 2.71 -2.02 16.89
C LEU A 83 2.59 -2.17 15.37
N LEU A 84 3.72 -2.09 14.68
CA LEU A 84 3.84 -2.43 13.28
C LEU A 84 4.20 -3.92 13.14
N THR A 85 3.43 -4.65 12.35
CA THR A 85 3.77 -6.01 11.91
C THR A 85 3.93 -6.01 10.40
N ILE A 86 5.12 -6.38 9.90
CA ILE A 86 5.39 -6.59 8.48
C ILE A 86 5.34 -8.10 8.21
N TYR A 87 4.47 -8.51 7.31
CA TYR A 87 4.33 -9.89 6.87
C TYR A 87 5.20 -10.11 5.62
N ALA A 88 5.99 -11.17 5.63
CA ALA A 88 6.82 -11.54 4.52
C ALA A 88 6.83 -13.06 4.33
N VAL A 89 7.13 -13.49 3.12
CA VAL A 89 7.36 -14.89 2.79
C VAL A 89 8.81 -15.05 2.33
N ASN A 90 9.48 -16.06 2.86
CA ASN A 90 10.79 -16.47 2.35
C ASN A 90 10.58 -17.64 1.38
N ARG A 91 10.96 -17.42 0.12
CA ARG A 91 10.99 -18.42 -0.95
C ARG A 91 12.43 -18.55 -1.44
N ALA A 92 13.26 -19.21 -0.63
CA ALA A 92 14.68 -19.39 -0.95
C ALA A 92 14.91 -20.22 -2.22
N ASP A 93 14.02 -21.17 -2.52
CA ASP A 93 13.98 -21.93 -3.76
C ASP A 93 12.54 -22.40 -4.07
N ASP A 94 12.28 -22.77 -5.34
CA ASP A 94 10.95 -23.22 -5.81
C ASP A 94 10.57 -24.63 -5.29
N ASN A 95 11.50 -25.35 -4.66
CA ASN A 95 11.30 -26.72 -4.18
C ASN A 95 11.05 -26.82 -2.67
N THR A 96 11.27 -25.74 -1.92
CA THR A 96 11.15 -25.68 -0.47
C THR A 96 9.83 -25.03 -0.09
N CYS A 97 9.20 -25.56 0.96
CA CYS A 97 7.97 -24.97 1.48
C CYS A 97 8.20 -23.51 1.88
N PRO A 98 7.37 -22.56 1.41
CA PRO A 98 7.52 -21.15 1.76
C PRO A 98 7.39 -20.96 3.27
N VAL A 99 8.31 -20.18 3.84
CA VAL A 99 8.30 -19.84 5.26
C VAL A 99 7.65 -18.48 5.45
N ASN A 100 6.54 -18.43 6.19
CA ASN A 100 5.90 -17.17 6.55
C ASN A 100 6.62 -16.53 7.73
N LEU A 101 6.96 -15.26 7.58
CA LEU A 101 7.66 -14.44 8.56
C LEU A 101 6.78 -13.25 8.94
N ALA A 102 6.86 -12.87 10.22
CA ALA A 102 6.23 -11.67 10.74
C ALA A 102 7.26 -10.90 11.57
N ALA A 103 7.77 -9.80 11.02
CA ALA A 103 8.64 -8.87 11.74
C ALA A 103 7.79 -7.86 12.50
N ARG A 104 8.08 -7.63 13.78
CA ARG A 104 7.31 -6.75 14.65
C ARG A 104 8.18 -5.66 15.24
N LEU A 105 7.66 -4.43 15.29
CA LEU A 105 8.34 -3.26 15.85
C LEU A 105 7.32 -2.37 16.56
N HIS A 106 7.63 -1.91 17.78
CA HIS A 106 6.82 -0.89 18.46
C HIS A 106 7.32 0.50 18.10
N LEU A 107 6.60 1.17 17.20
CA LEU A 107 6.83 2.55 16.83
C LEU A 107 6.55 3.46 18.03
N GLY A 108 7.49 4.34 18.36
CA GLY A 108 7.42 5.25 19.51
C GLY A 108 7.91 4.65 20.84
N ARG A 109 8.31 3.36 20.85
CA ARG A 109 8.88 2.70 22.04
C ARG A 109 10.24 2.07 21.77
N ASP A 110 10.37 1.35 20.67
CA ASP A 110 11.60 0.65 20.32
C ASP A 110 12.55 1.62 19.60
N GLU A 111 13.83 1.62 19.99
CA GLU A 111 14.86 2.34 19.24
C GLU A 111 15.20 1.58 17.96
N TYR A 112 14.79 2.14 16.82
CA TYR A 112 15.05 1.57 15.51
C TYR A 112 15.88 2.53 14.67
N ALA A 113 17.12 2.13 14.36
CA ALA A 113 18.10 2.98 13.67
C ALA A 113 17.66 3.48 12.28
N TRP A 114 16.71 2.79 11.64
CA TRP A 114 16.19 3.12 10.31
C TRP A 114 14.74 3.57 10.35
N ILE A 115 14.31 4.20 11.45
CA ILE A 115 12.92 4.64 11.63
C ILE A 115 12.46 5.63 10.56
N ASP A 116 13.27 6.64 10.22
CA ASP A 116 12.89 7.64 9.21
C ASP A 116 12.65 6.99 7.84
N ARG A 117 13.56 6.10 7.44
CA ARG A 117 13.43 5.32 6.20
C ARG A 117 12.20 4.42 6.23
N LEU A 118 11.93 3.76 7.36
CA LEU A 118 10.75 2.90 7.51
C LEU A 118 9.46 3.69 7.31
N LEU A 119 9.37 4.87 7.90
CA LEU A 119 8.18 5.72 7.75
C LEU A 119 8.02 6.19 6.30
N GLU A 120 9.11 6.49 5.59
CA GLU A 120 9.08 6.84 4.17
C GLU A 120 8.62 5.65 3.30
N ASP A 121 9.21 4.47 3.49
CA ASP A 121 8.89 3.26 2.73
C ASP A 121 7.44 2.79 2.96
N LEU A 122 6.94 2.90 4.20
CA LEU A 122 5.53 2.68 4.49
C LEU A 122 4.62 3.74 3.83
N SER A 123 5.03 5.00 3.84
CA SER A 123 4.28 6.09 3.20
C SER A 123 4.17 5.89 1.68
N LEU A 124 5.20 5.34 1.04
CA LEU A 124 5.16 4.96 -0.38
C LEU A 124 4.15 3.84 -0.62
N CYS A 125 4.16 2.78 0.20
CA CYS A 125 3.17 1.70 0.11
C CYS A 125 1.73 2.21 0.28
N GLU A 126 1.53 3.13 1.23
CA GLU A 126 0.23 3.75 1.49
C GLU A 126 -0.24 4.61 0.32
N ARG A 127 0.66 5.41 -0.25
CA ARG A 127 0.37 6.22 -1.44
C ARG A 127 -0.09 5.35 -2.60
N GLU A 128 0.63 4.27 -2.88
CA GLU A 128 0.25 3.32 -3.92
C GLU A 128 -1.12 2.69 -3.62
N ALA A 129 -1.34 2.19 -2.40
CA ALA A 129 -2.64 1.65 -1.99
C ALA A 129 -3.79 2.64 -2.19
N LEU A 130 -3.58 3.92 -1.86
CA LEU A 130 -4.58 4.98 -2.04
C LEU A 130 -4.93 5.20 -3.51
N LEU A 131 -3.99 5.08 -4.45
CA LEU A 131 -4.28 5.17 -5.89
C LEU A 131 -5.26 4.07 -6.33
N TYR A 132 -5.14 2.85 -5.80
CA TYR A 132 -6.12 1.79 -6.06
C TYR A 132 -7.50 2.10 -5.46
N ILE A 133 -7.52 2.57 -4.22
CA ILE A 133 -8.76 2.79 -3.46
C ILE A 133 -9.55 3.98 -4.02
N THR A 134 -8.86 5.08 -4.32
CA THR A 134 -9.51 6.36 -4.66
C THR A 134 -9.64 6.60 -6.15
N GLN A 135 -8.66 6.18 -6.95
CA GLN A 135 -8.62 6.42 -8.40
C GLN A 135 -8.92 5.15 -9.21
N GLY A 136 -9.05 4.01 -8.54
CA GLY A 136 -9.26 2.74 -9.21
C GLY A 136 -8.08 2.35 -10.11
N LYS A 137 -6.83 2.65 -9.73
CA LYS A 137 -5.63 2.23 -10.48
C LYS A 137 -5.75 0.73 -10.84
N ARG A 138 -5.59 0.40 -12.12
CA ARG A 138 -5.60 -0.98 -12.66
C ARG A 138 -4.44 -1.13 -13.64
N LEU A 139 -3.86 -2.33 -13.69
CA LEU A 139 -2.87 -2.67 -14.71
C LEU A 139 -3.51 -2.52 -16.10
N GLY A 140 -2.95 -1.65 -16.95
CA GLY A 140 -3.47 -1.37 -18.31
C GLY A 140 -4.36 -0.13 -18.49
N MET A 141 -4.50 0.74 -17.48
CA MET A 141 -5.26 2.02 -17.58
C MET A 141 -4.36 3.27 -17.55
N GLU A 142 -3.11 3.17 -17.98
CA GLU A 142 -2.29 4.36 -18.25
C GLU A 142 -2.74 5.04 -19.56
N ARG A 143 -3.78 5.88 -19.43
CA ARG A 143 -4.28 6.96 -20.28
C ARG A 143 -3.92 6.92 -21.79
N PHE A 144 -4.95 6.74 -22.62
CA PHE A 144 -5.07 7.57 -23.82
C PHE A 144 -5.52 8.97 -23.37
N VAL A 145 -4.66 9.97 -23.53
CA VAL A 145 -5.11 11.36 -23.61
C VAL A 145 -5.57 11.53 -25.05
N GLU A 146 -6.89 11.51 -25.30
CA GLU A 146 -7.39 12.15 -26.51
C GLU A 146 -7.16 13.64 -26.33
N ILE A 147 -6.10 14.15 -26.95
CA ILE A 147 -6.00 15.58 -27.22
C ILE A 147 -7.18 15.85 -28.14
N GLY A 148 -8.24 16.46 -27.58
CA GLY A 148 -9.36 16.94 -28.36
C GLY A 148 -8.82 17.82 -29.47
N ASN A 149 -8.90 17.34 -30.71
CA ASN A 149 -8.91 18.26 -31.85
C ASN A 149 -10.23 19.00 -31.72
N THR A 150 -10.11 20.18 -31.11
CA THR A 150 -10.95 21.36 -31.26
C THR A 150 -12.02 21.17 -32.33
N SER A 151 -13.28 21.08 -31.88
CA SER A 151 -14.41 21.40 -32.72
C SER A 151 -14.28 22.87 -33.14
N ASP A 152 -13.70 23.11 -34.32
CA ASP A 152 -13.90 24.36 -35.05
C ASP A 152 -15.35 24.39 -35.53
N GLU A 153 -16.19 25.13 -34.82
CA GLU A 153 -17.31 25.94 -35.36
C GLU A 153 -17.95 26.70 -34.17
N PRO A 154 -18.44 27.95 -34.33
CA PRO A 154 -19.09 28.47 -35.54
C PRO A 154 -18.70 29.91 -35.93
N LEU A 155 -18.83 30.27 -37.21
CA LEU A 155 -19.01 31.67 -37.63
C LEU A 155 -20.21 31.76 -38.58
N ASN A 156 -21.37 31.87 -37.94
CA ASN A 156 -22.58 32.37 -38.55
C ASN A 156 -22.31 33.80 -39.07
N THR A 157 -22.21 33.96 -40.38
CA THR A 157 -22.25 35.29 -41.01
C THR A 157 -23.45 35.29 -41.95
N ALA A 158 -24.48 36.05 -41.56
CA ALA A 158 -25.60 36.37 -42.41
C ALA A 158 -25.17 37.33 -43.53
N ALA A 159 -25.56 37.02 -44.77
CA ALA A 159 -25.87 37.98 -45.84
C ALA A 159 -26.69 37.27 -46.91
#